data_AF-A0A8T5KJ09-F1
#
_entry.id   AF-A0A8T5KJ09-F1
#
_cell.length_a   1.000
_cell.length_b   1.000
_cell.length_c   1.000
_cell.angle_alpha   90.00
_cell.angle_beta   90.00
_cell.angle_gamma   90.00
#
_symmetry.space_group_name_H-M   'P 1'
#
loop_
_entity.id
_entity.type
_entity.pdbx_description
1 polymer ?
#
loop_
_entity_poly.entity_id
_entity_poly.type
_entity_poly.pdbx_seq_one_letter_code
_entity_poly.pdbx_strand_id
1 'polypeptide(L)'
;VFARVGRALESYSKYMDRGVNIGLGTDIFPQDMLNEMRWGAILSKVIDCDSVAGTAPDLFNSATVYGANALGRRDLGRIEVGAKADIVFIDLNTVRMSPIRDPIRNLVYGATSQDVDRVIIDGKTVVIRGVVVGMDERLMARDLQRIGEHFIDAIPGRNREGKRAEDISPFSYNEWDA
;
A
#
# COMPACT_ATOMS: atom_id res chain seq x y z
N VAL A 1 7.37 3.18 4.48
CA VAL A 1 8.04 3.37 5.80
C VAL A 1 9.26 4.28 5.76
N PHE A 2 10.26 4.00 4.91
CA PHE A 2 11.52 4.77 4.86
C PHE A 2 11.34 6.27 4.66
N ALA A 3 10.38 6.69 3.84
CA ALA A 3 10.11 8.11 3.60
C ALA A 3 9.72 8.86 4.90
N ARG A 4 9.06 8.20 5.86
CA ARG A 4 8.70 8.80 7.16
C ARG A 4 9.92 9.14 8.03
N VAL A 5 11.06 8.49 7.77
CA VAL A 5 12.33 8.75 8.46
C VAL A 5 13.34 9.48 7.56
N GLY A 6 12.86 10.13 6.49
CA GLY A 6 13.69 10.94 5.59
C GLY A 6 14.59 10.12 4.66
N ARG A 7 14.24 8.86 4.39
CA ARG A 7 15.00 7.98 3.49
C ARG A 7 14.18 7.58 2.27
N ALA A 8 14.83 7.48 1.13
CA ALA A 8 14.21 6.99 -0.09
C ALA A 8 15.25 6.29 -0.98
N LEU A 9 14.74 5.59 -2.00
CA LEU A 9 15.55 4.96 -3.03
C LEU A 9 16.29 6.03 -3.84
N GLU A 10 17.56 5.79 -4.17
CA GLU A 10 18.39 6.80 -4.87
C GLU A 10 17.79 7.28 -6.20
N SER A 11 17.18 6.39 -6.98
CA SER A 11 16.43 6.74 -8.18
C SER A 11 15.66 5.53 -8.69
N TYR A 12 14.34 5.56 -8.60
CA TYR A 12 13.51 4.49 -9.16
C TYR A 12 13.71 4.38 -10.69
N SER A 13 13.64 5.51 -11.41
CA SER A 13 13.71 5.52 -12.87
C SER A 13 15.05 5.03 -13.40
N LYS A 14 16.18 5.44 -12.81
CA LYS A 14 17.51 5.00 -13.27
C LYS A 14 17.76 3.50 -13.06
N TYR A 15 17.10 2.87 -12.10
CA TYR A 15 17.16 1.42 -11.93
C TYR A 15 16.30 0.70 -12.97
N MET A 16 15.09 1.21 -13.23
CA MET A 16 14.22 0.72 -14.30
C MET A 16 14.90 0.81 -15.67
N ASP A 17 15.56 1.92 -15.98
CA ASP A 17 16.31 2.13 -17.23
C ASP A 17 17.47 1.15 -17.40
N ARG A 18 17.99 0.61 -16.30
CA ARG A 18 19.03 -0.44 -16.27
C ARG A 18 18.47 -1.86 -16.30
N GLY A 19 17.15 -2.01 -16.44
CA GLY A 19 16.48 -3.31 -16.50
C GLY A 19 16.33 -4.00 -15.14
N VAL A 20 16.45 -3.28 -14.02
CA VAL A 20 16.22 -3.84 -12.69
C VAL A 20 14.72 -4.07 -12.50
N ASN A 21 14.29 -5.30 -12.17
CA ASN A 21 12.89 -5.58 -11.84
C ASN A 21 12.57 -5.08 -10.43
N ILE A 22 11.71 -4.07 -10.32
CA ILE A 22 11.31 -3.46 -9.05
C ILE A 22 9.84 -3.77 -8.75
N GLY A 23 9.58 -4.40 -7.60
CA GLY A 23 8.25 -4.54 -7.02
C GLY A 23 7.95 -3.46 -5.96
N LEU A 24 6.68 -3.30 -5.61
CA LEU A 24 6.26 -2.45 -4.48
C LEU A 24 5.88 -3.29 -3.25
N GLY A 25 6.14 -2.73 -2.06
CA GLY A 25 5.78 -3.34 -0.79
C GLY A 25 5.48 -2.28 0.26
N THR A 26 4.48 -2.56 1.11
CA THR A 26 3.99 -1.62 2.14
C THR A 26 4.86 -1.63 3.40
N ASP A 27 5.61 -2.72 3.62
CA ASP A 27 6.41 -3.03 4.82
C ASP A 27 5.54 -3.22 6.08
N ILE A 28 4.88 -2.17 6.59
CA ILE A 28 3.95 -2.26 7.73
C ILE A 28 2.60 -1.59 7.44
N PHE A 29 1.67 -1.60 8.41
CA PHE A 29 0.38 -0.93 8.30
C PHE A 29 0.53 0.60 8.08
N PRO A 30 -0.32 1.22 7.23
CA PRO A 30 -1.43 0.64 6.46
C PRO A 30 -0.97 -0.15 5.22
N GLN A 31 -1.67 -1.26 4.93
CA GLN A 31 -1.42 -2.09 3.75
C GLN A 31 -2.19 -1.56 2.53
N ASP A 32 -1.80 -0.39 2.01
CA ASP A 32 -2.49 0.28 0.90
C ASP A 32 -1.58 0.41 -0.33
N MET A 33 -1.74 -0.51 -1.28
CA MET A 33 -0.95 -0.51 -2.52
C MET A 33 -1.26 0.66 -3.46
N LEU A 34 -2.48 1.22 -3.43
CA LEU A 34 -2.81 2.41 -4.23
C LEU A 34 -2.01 3.61 -3.72
N ASN A 35 -1.90 3.75 -2.40
CA ASN A 35 -1.08 4.77 -1.79
C ASN A 35 0.42 4.54 -2.00
N GLU A 36 0.90 3.29 -1.95
CA GLU A 36 2.31 2.98 -2.26
C GLU A 36 2.68 3.31 -3.72
N MET A 37 1.81 3.03 -4.69
CA MET A 37 2.01 3.48 -6.07
C MET A 37 2.11 5.01 -6.17
N ARG A 38 1.21 5.74 -5.48
CA ARG A 38 1.22 7.21 -5.45
C ARG A 38 2.52 7.74 -4.86
N TRP A 39 2.94 7.23 -3.70
CA TRP A 39 4.18 7.66 -3.04
C TRP A 39 5.42 7.29 -3.86
N GLY A 40 5.46 6.10 -4.45
CA GLY A 40 6.53 5.70 -5.36
C GLY A 40 6.67 6.68 -6.53
N ALA A 41 5.56 7.04 -7.17
CA ALA A 41 5.55 7.99 -8.28
C ALA A 41 5.98 9.41 -7.86
N ILE A 42 5.54 9.90 -6.68
CA ILE A 42 5.89 11.23 -6.18
C ILE A 42 7.36 11.28 -5.76
N LEU A 43 7.82 10.31 -4.96
CA LEU A 43 9.21 10.27 -4.48
C LEU A 43 10.19 10.15 -5.63
N SER A 44 9.89 9.36 -6.66
CA SER A 44 10.74 9.26 -7.85
C SER A 44 10.96 10.63 -8.48
N LYS A 45 9.90 11.44 -8.64
CA LYS A 45 9.99 12.79 -9.23
C LYS A 45 10.78 13.75 -8.37
N VAL A 46 10.56 13.71 -7.06
CA VAL A 46 11.26 14.58 -6.10
C VAL A 46 12.75 14.26 -6.07
N ILE A 47 13.11 12.98 -6.08
CA ILE A 47 14.50 12.52 -5.96
C ILE A 47 15.26 12.72 -7.27
N ASP A 48 14.64 12.41 -8.40
CA ASP A 48 15.25 12.59 -9.72
C ASP A 48 15.20 14.04 -10.20
N CYS A 49 14.53 14.93 -9.45
CA CYS A 49 14.25 16.32 -9.86
C CYS A 49 13.63 16.40 -11.26
N ASP A 50 12.77 15.43 -11.60
CA ASP A 50 12.18 15.26 -12.92
C ASP A 50 10.69 14.95 -12.81
N SER A 51 9.86 15.78 -13.45
CA SER A 51 8.41 15.62 -13.45
C SER A 51 7.90 14.39 -14.20
N VAL A 52 8.71 13.78 -15.07
CA VAL A 52 8.34 12.57 -15.83
C VAL A 52 8.94 11.27 -15.26
N ALA A 53 9.78 11.35 -14.22
CA ALA A 53 10.28 10.15 -13.53
C ALA A 53 9.17 9.38 -12.79
N GLY A 54 9.36 8.08 -12.58
CA GLY A 54 8.38 7.18 -11.94
C GLY A 54 6.99 7.28 -12.59
N THR A 55 6.86 6.77 -13.82
CA THR A 55 5.62 6.90 -14.59
C THR A 55 4.49 6.05 -13.99
N ALA A 56 3.23 6.45 -14.21
CA ALA A 56 2.09 5.67 -13.71
C ALA A 56 2.07 4.21 -14.24
N PRO A 57 2.37 3.93 -15.52
CA PRO A 57 2.55 2.56 -15.99
C PRO A 57 3.64 1.77 -15.25
N ASP A 58 4.79 2.38 -14.96
CA ASP A 58 5.88 1.69 -14.27
C ASP A 58 5.50 1.30 -12.84
N LEU A 59 4.87 2.22 -12.10
CA LEU A 59 4.40 1.96 -10.74
C LEU A 59 3.25 0.94 -10.73
N PHE A 60 2.35 0.99 -11.71
CA PHE A 60 1.31 -0.03 -11.88
C PHE A 60 1.91 -1.40 -12.16
N ASN A 61 2.91 -1.49 -13.05
CA ASN A 61 3.63 -2.73 -13.31
C ASN A 61 4.40 -3.22 -12.06
N SER A 62 4.96 -2.30 -11.28
CA SER A 62 5.64 -2.60 -10.00
C SER A 62 4.69 -3.18 -8.94
N ALA A 63 3.43 -2.73 -8.93
CA ALA A 63 2.38 -3.29 -8.08
C ALA A 63 1.80 -4.61 -8.59
N THR A 64 2.08 -5.00 -9.85
CA THR A 64 1.45 -6.15 -10.51
C THR A 64 2.51 -7.11 -11.07
N VAL A 65 2.84 -7.00 -12.35
CA VAL A 65 3.69 -7.95 -13.08
C VAL A 65 5.12 -8.01 -12.56
N TYR A 66 5.73 -6.89 -12.18
CA TYR A 66 7.10 -6.89 -11.64
C TYR A 66 7.14 -7.38 -10.19
N GLY A 67 6.07 -7.17 -9.43
CA GLY A 67 5.88 -7.80 -8.12
C GLY A 67 5.81 -9.33 -8.27
N ALA A 68 4.99 -9.82 -9.20
CA ALA A 68 4.89 -11.25 -9.52
C ALA A 68 6.24 -11.84 -9.99
N ASN A 69 6.97 -11.12 -10.85
CA ASN A 69 8.30 -11.52 -11.30
C ASN A 69 9.31 -11.59 -10.15
N ALA A 70 9.29 -10.63 -9.23
CA ALA A 70 10.17 -10.62 -8.05
C ALA A 70 9.94 -11.84 -7.13
N LEU A 71 8.69 -12.33 -7.09
CA LEU A 71 8.30 -13.54 -6.36
C LEU A 71 8.53 -14.84 -7.16
N GLY A 72 9.02 -14.76 -8.41
CA GLY A 72 9.18 -15.91 -9.28
C GLY A 72 7.86 -16.55 -9.75
N ARG A 73 6.73 -15.83 -9.65
CA ARG A 73 5.39 -16.32 -9.95
C ARG A 73 4.88 -15.83 -11.30
N ARG A 74 5.09 -16.65 -12.33
CA ARG A 74 4.68 -16.31 -13.72
C ARG A 74 3.18 -16.39 -13.95
N ASP A 75 2.45 -17.07 -13.06
CA ASP A 75 1.00 -17.23 -13.10
C ASP A 75 0.24 -16.06 -12.43
N LEU A 76 0.93 -15.01 -11.96
CA LEU A 76 0.34 -13.83 -11.31
C LEU A 76 0.63 -12.52 -12.07
N GLY A 77 -0.10 -11.47 -11.69
CA GLY A 77 0.15 -10.08 -12.12
C GLY A 77 -0.28 -9.75 -13.55
N ARG A 78 -1.11 -10.59 -14.15
CA ARG A 78 -1.50 -10.53 -15.57
C ARG A 78 -2.86 -11.19 -15.81
N ILE A 79 -3.57 -10.72 -16.82
CA ILE A 79 -4.82 -11.33 -17.29
C ILE A 79 -4.53 -12.03 -18.61
N GLU A 80 -4.14 -13.31 -18.54
CA GLU A 80 -3.85 -14.14 -19.70
C GLU A 80 -4.25 -15.61 -19.43
N VAL A 81 -4.40 -16.40 -20.49
CA VAL A 81 -4.72 -17.83 -20.36
C VAL A 81 -3.60 -18.54 -19.59
N GLY A 82 -3.98 -19.28 -18.55
CA GLY A 82 -3.04 -20.01 -17.68
C GLY A 82 -2.62 -19.25 -16.42
N ALA A 83 -2.89 -17.94 -16.34
CA ALA A 83 -2.71 -17.18 -15.11
C ALA A 83 -3.83 -17.44 -14.09
N LYS A 84 -3.54 -17.17 -12.82
CA LYS A 84 -4.53 -17.19 -11.74
C LYS A 84 -5.54 -16.08 -11.91
N ALA A 85 -6.79 -16.35 -11.52
CA ALA A 85 -7.86 -15.36 -11.51
C ALA A 85 -7.76 -14.46 -10.27
N ASP A 86 -6.68 -13.67 -10.22
CA ASP A 86 -6.41 -12.64 -9.20
C ASP A 86 -6.73 -11.27 -9.82
N ILE A 87 -7.91 -10.73 -9.52
CA ILE A 87 -8.49 -9.58 -10.23
C ILE A 87 -9.03 -8.57 -9.24
N VAL A 88 -8.67 -7.30 -9.43
CA VAL A 88 -9.22 -6.16 -8.68
C VAL A 88 -10.08 -5.33 -9.63
N PHE A 89 -11.30 -5.02 -9.19
CA PHE A 89 -12.24 -4.16 -9.89
C PHE A 89 -12.25 -2.79 -9.23
N ILE A 90 -12.06 -1.75 -10.04
CA ILE A 90 -12.01 -0.36 -9.59
C ILE A 90 -13.24 0.36 -10.15
N ASP A 91 -14.00 1.02 -9.28
CA ASP A 91 -15.09 1.90 -9.69
C ASP A 91 -14.51 3.22 -10.23
N LEU A 92 -14.76 3.47 -11.51
CA LEU A 92 -14.31 4.68 -12.20
C LEU A 92 -15.39 5.78 -12.17
N ASN A 93 -16.60 5.49 -11.70
CA ASN A 93 -17.71 6.43 -11.65
C ASN A 93 -17.74 7.23 -10.35
N THR A 94 -16.59 7.75 -9.94
CA THR A 94 -16.44 8.57 -8.73
C THR A 94 -15.89 9.95 -9.08
N VAL A 95 -16.09 10.92 -8.19
CA VAL A 95 -15.56 12.29 -8.35
C VAL A 95 -14.03 12.28 -8.51
N ARG A 96 -13.34 11.38 -7.80
CA ARG A 96 -11.87 11.27 -7.86
C ARG A 96 -11.35 10.68 -9.19
N MET A 97 -12.18 9.88 -9.85
CA MET A 97 -11.84 9.21 -11.11
C MET A 97 -12.28 10.00 -12.33
N SER A 98 -13.00 11.11 -12.14
CA SER A 98 -13.56 11.94 -13.22
C SER A 98 -12.71 13.20 -13.44
N PRO A 99 -12.27 13.50 -14.68
CA PRO A 99 -12.54 12.78 -15.92
C PRO A 99 -11.69 11.51 -16.10
N ILE A 100 -12.27 10.47 -16.72
CA ILE A 100 -11.57 9.22 -17.04
C ILE A 100 -10.86 9.35 -18.39
N ARG A 101 -9.75 10.10 -18.43
CA ARG A 101 -8.91 10.19 -19.64
C ARG A 101 -7.88 9.04 -19.71
N ASP A 102 -7.28 8.71 -18.57
CA ASP A 102 -6.28 7.66 -18.43
C ASP A 102 -6.58 6.91 -17.12
N PRO A 103 -7.19 5.72 -17.17
CA PRO A 103 -7.59 5.00 -15.97
C PRO A 103 -6.40 4.55 -15.12
N ILE A 104 -5.23 4.30 -15.70
CA ILE A 104 -4.03 3.91 -14.94
C ILE A 104 -3.47 5.12 -14.20
N ARG A 105 -3.41 6.28 -14.85
CA ARG A 105 -3.02 7.53 -14.18
C ARG A 105 -4.01 7.90 -13.08
N ASN A 106 -5.32 7.74 -13.31
CA ASN A 106 -6.34 7.97 -12.28
C ASN A 106 -6.18 6.97 -11.12
N LEU A 107 -5.87 5.71 -11.42
CA LEU A 107 -5.59 4.70 -10.40
C LEU A 107 -4.39 5.09 -9.52
N VAL A 108 -3.26 5.46 -10.12
CA VAL A 108 -2.02 5.76 -9.39
C VAL A 108 -2.12 7.05 -8.60
N TYR A 109 -2.71 8.11 -9.15
CA TYR A 109 -2.71 9.42 -8.49
C TYR A 109 -4.02 9.76 -7.76
N GLY A 110 -5.17 9.28 -8.25
CA GLY A 110 -6.49 9.67 -7.75
C GLY A 110 -7.16 8.64 -6.85
N ALA A 111 -6.93 7.34 -7.08
CA ALA A 111 -7.68 6.29 -6.40
C ALA A 111 -7.37 6.17 -4.91
N THR A 112 -8.34 5.62 -4.20
CA THR A 112 -8.27 5.23 -2.80
C THR A 112 -8.91 3.86 -2.63
N SER A 113 -8.78 3.25 -1.44
CA SER A 113 -9.46 2.00 -1.12
C SER A 113 -10.98 2.05 -1.31
N GLN A 114 -11.60 3.23 -1.20
CA GLN A 114 -13.03 3.42 -1.46
C GLN A 114 -13.44 3.22 -2.91
N ASP A 115 -12.48 3.33 -3.85
CA ASP A 115 -12.74 3.12 -5.27
C ASP A 115 -12.59 1.63 -5.65
N VAL A 116 -12.24 0.75 -4.71
CA VAL A 116 -12.20 -0.72 -4.93
C VAL A 116 -13.59 -1.31 -4.74
N ASP A 117 -14.18 -1.86 -5.80
CA ASP A 117 -15.49 -2.52 -5.73
C ASP A 117 -15.35 -3.99 -5.33
N ARG A 118 -14.55 -4.76 -6.07
CA ARG A 118 -14.48 -6.22 -5.95
C ARG A 118 -13.05 -6.72 -6.04
N VAL A 119 -12.75 -7.77 -5.29
CA VAL A 119 -11.47 -8.48 -5.36
C VAL A 119 -11.75 -9.97 -5.50
N ILE A 120 -11.11 -10.59 -6.47
CA ILE A 120 -11.12 -12.03 -6.73
C ILE A 120 -9.69 -12.55 -6.52
N ILE A 121 -9.55 -13.65 -5.78
CA ILE A 121 -8.27 -14.34 -5.55
C ILE A 121 -8.47 -15.81 -5.89
N ASP A 122 -7.68 -16.34 -6.84
CA ASP A 122 -7.77 -17.71 -7.36
C ASP A 122 -9.23 -18.10 -7.73
N GLY A 123 -9.95 -17.16 -8.37
CA GLY A 123 -11.34 -17.34 -8.80
C GLY A 123 -12.39 -17.20 -7.69
N LYS A 124 -12.00 -16.90 -6.44
CA LYS A 124 -12.92 -16.69 -5.32
C LYS A 124 -13.07 -15.20 -5.03
N THR A 125 -14.31 -14.71 -5.01
CA THR A 125 -14.61 -13.34 -4.61
C THR A 125 -14.42 -13.16 -3.11
N VAL A 126 -13.51 -12.29 -2.70
CA VAL A 126 -13.16 -12.02 -1.30
C VAL A 126 -13.58 -10.62 -0.82
N VAL A 127 -13.84 -9.70 -1.76
CA VAL A 127 -14.37 -8.35 -1.47
C VAL A 127 -15.54 -8.06 -2.39
N ILE A 128 -16.61 -7.48 -1.87
CA ILE A 128 -17.81 -7.06 -2.63
C ILE A 128 -18.25 -5.67 -2.15
N ARG A 129 -18.37 -4.72 -3.09
CA ARG A 129 -18.70 -3.31 -2.81
C ARG A 129 -17.82 -2.71 -1.71
N GLY A 130 -16.51 -2.97 -1.79
CA GLY A 130 -15.51 -2.50 -0.83
C GLY A 130 -15.53 -3.19 0.54
N VAL A 131 -16.38 -4.21 0.75
CA VAL A 131 -16.47 -4.94 2.03
C VAL A 131 -15.87 -6.34 1.91
N VAL A 132 -15.01 -6.72 2.85
CA VAL A 132 -14.42 -8.06 2.92
C VAL A 132 -15.48 -9.10 3.30
N VAL A 133 -15.58 -10.17 2.51
CA VAL A 133 -16.58 -11.22 2.70
C VAL A 133 -16.30 -11.98 4.00
N GLY A 134 -17.32 -12.08 4.86
CA GLY A 134 -17.24 -12.86 6.10
C GLY A 134 -16.49 -12.15 7.24
N MET A 135 -16.23 -10.85 7.12
CA MET A 135 -15.48 -10.08 8.12
C MET A 135 -16.34 -8.97 8.72
N ASP A 136 -16.39 -8.88 10.05
CA ASP A 136 -16.94 -7.72 10.76
C ASP A 136 -15.76 -6.83 11.21
N GLU A 137 -15.53 -5.76 10.46
CA GLU A 137 -14.44 -4.82 10.73
C GLU A 137 -14.58 -4.11 12.08
N ARG A 138 -15.82 -3.90 12.58
CA ARG A 138 -16.03 -3.25 13.88
C ARG A 138 -15.66 -4.18 15.03
N LEU A 139 -16.01 -5.45 14.92
CA LEU A 139 -15.57 -6.46 15.89
C LEU A 139 -14.05 -6.63 15.83
N MET A 140 -13.47 -6.73 14.64
CA MET A 140 -12.02 -6.81 14.47
C MET A 140 -11.29 -5.61 15.08
N ALA A 141 -11.80 -4.38 14.88
CA ALA A 141 -11.21 -3.18 15.45
C ALA A 141 -11.20 -3.22 16.99
N ARG A 142 -12.26 -3.75 17.63
CA ARG A 142 -12.32 -3.93 19.09
C ARG A 142 -11.32 -4.95 19.57
N ASP A 143 -11.17 -6.07 18.86
CA ASP A 143 -10.17 -7.08 19.19
C ASP A 143 -8.74 -6.57 19.04
N LEU A 144 -8.46 -5.83 17.96
CA LEU A 144 -7.17 -5.19 17.74
C LEU A 144 -6.84 -4.17 18.83
N GLN A 145 -7.80 -3.35 19.26
CA GLN A 145 -7.62 -2.42 20.37
C GLN A 145 -7.24 -3.15 21.65
N ARG A 146 -7.98 -4.19 22.03
CA ARG A 146 -7.72 -4.99 23.23
C ARG A 146 -6.35 -5.66 23.19
N ILE A 147 -5.95 -6.20 22.03
CA ILE A 147 -4.63 -6.81 21.83
C ILE A 147 -3.53 -5.73 21.90
N GLY A 148 -3.78 -4.57 21.31
CA GLY A 148 -2.88 -3.42 21.34
C GLY A 148 -2.60 -2.93 22.75
N GLU A 149 -3.64 -2.75 23.57
CA GLU A 149 -3.52 -2.39 24.99
C GLU A 149 -2.65 -3.40 25.75
N HIS A 150 -2.92 -4.71 25.57
CA HIS A 150 -2.10 -5.74 26.18
C HIS A 150 -0.63 -5.68 25.72
N PHE A 151 -0.39 -5.38 24.44
CA PHE A 151 0.97 -5.23 23.92
C PHE A 151 1.66 -4.02 24.54
N ILE A 152 0.98 -2.88 24.61
CA ILE A 152 1.46 -1.63 25.23
C ILE A 152 1.89 -1.88 26.68
N ASP A 153 1.04 -2.52 27.47
CA ASP A 153 1.35 -2.86 28.88
C ASP A 153 2.57 -3.77 29.02
N ALA A 154 2.80 -4.65 28.04
CA ALA A 154 3.91 -5.58 28.04
C ALA A 154 5.24 -4.98 27.55
N ILE A 155 5.24 -3.77 26.95
CA ILE A 155 6.43 -3.16 26.36
C ILE A 155 7.62 -3.08 27.34
N PRO A 156 7.49 -2.63 28.60
CA PRO A 156 8.62 -2.52 29.54
C PRO A 156 9.33 -3.86 29.77
N GLY A 157 8.59 -4.97 29.78
CA GLY A 157 9.16 -6.31 29.95
C GLY A 157 9.72 -6.93 28.66
N ARG A 158 9.50 -6.28 27.50
CA ARG A 158 9.84 -6.82 26.17
C ARG A 158 10.89 -6.02 25.42
N ASN A 159 11.31 -4.86 25.94
CA ASN A 159 12.40 -4.10 25.36
C ASN A 159 13.63 -4.11 26.29
N ARG A 160 14.82 -4.10 25.68
CA ARG A 160 16.10 -4.23 26.39
C ARG A 160 16.35 -3.10 27.40
N GLU A 161 15.76 -1.93 27.17
CA GLU A 161 15.98 -0.73 27.96
C GLU A 161 14.98 -0.57 29.11
N GLY A 162 13.98 -1.46 29.21
CA GLY A 162 12.91 -1.37 30.19
C GLY A 162 12.00 -0.15 30.04
N LYS A 163 12.05 0.54 28.89
CA LYS A 163 11.31 1.78 28.62
C LYS A 163 9.81 1.53 28.54
N ARG A 164 9.01 2.53 28.89
CA ARG A 164 7.56 2.47 28.70
C ARG A 164 7.19 2.80 27.25
N ALA A 165 5.96 2.50 26.89
CA ALA A 165 5.44 2.75 25.55
C ALA A 165 5.49 4.25 25.20
N GLU A 166 5.16 5.11 26.16
CA GLU A 166 5.10 6.57 25.99
C GLU A 166 6.49 7.18 25.79
N ASP A 167 7.53 6.53 26.34
CA ASP A 167 8.91 6.98 26.19
C ASP A 167 9.47 6.60 24.80
N ILE A 168 8.96 5.53 24.18
CA ILE A 168 9.36 5.05 22.85
C ILE A 168 8.54 5.73 21.75
N SER A 169 7.24 5.90 21.96
CA SER A 169 6.28 6.47 21.04
C SER A 169 5.40 7.47 21.81
N PRO A 170 5.90 8.69 22.06
CA PRO A 170 5.16 9.70 22.80
C PRO A 170 3.89 10.11 22.07
N PHE A 171 2.91 10.59 22.85
CA PHE A 171 1.71 11.19 22.29
C PHE A 171 2.06 12.42 21.44
N SER A 172 1.32 12.64 20.35
CA SER A 172 1.54 13.77 19.43
C SER A 172 1.31 15.13 20.11
N TYR A 173 0.50 15.15 21.16
CA TYR A 173 0.26 16.28 22.03
C TYR A 173 0.44 15.82 23.47
N ASN A 174 0.95 16.72 24.32
CA ASN A 174 0.93 16.47 25.76
C ASN A 174 -0.52 16.37 26.23
N GLU A 175 -0.73 15.71 27.37
CA GLU A 175 -1.99 15.85 28.11
C GLU A 175 -2.23 17.35 28.31
N TRP A 176 -3.45 17.79 28.03
CA TRP A 176 -3.82 19.18 28.22
C TRP A 176 -3.63 19.50 29.70
N ASP A 177 -2.81 20.51 30.02
CA ASP A 177 -2.74 21.02 31.39
C ASP A 177 -4.16 21.45 31.80
N ALA A 178 -4.72 20.77 32.80
CA ALA A 178 -6.05 21.06 33.36
C ALA A 178 -6.03 22.30 34.27
#